data_AF-A0A975K9I5-F1
#
_entry.id   AF-A0A975K9I5-F1
#
_cell.length_a   1.000
_cell.length_b   1.000
_cell.length_c   1.000
_cell.angle_alpha   90.00
_cell.angle_beta   90.00
_cell.angle_gamma   90.00
#
_symmetry.space_group_name_H-M   'P 1'
#
loop_
_entity.id
_entity.type
_entity.pdbx_description
1 polymer ?
#
loop_
_entity_poly.entity_id
_entity_poly.type
_entity_poly.pdbx_seq_one_letter_code
_entity_poly.pdbx_strand_id
1 'polypeptide(L)'
;MLNSKITSEEMETIKQSYTEIFEKCNNSQTGHQYRTVKQSTIEVPAEQRKEFWEKLYAEPGYAIWIGNYKDVLLDKQANNLISEFIAGKIRERVTDPDTAEKLIPKNHGFGLKRLPLEDNYYELYNRDNVHLVDIKSNPITRVTATGIDTVEAAYDLDVIVYATGFDAVTGSLLRMDIVGKNGVKLKDVWSDGPQTYLGLQVRGFPNFFTVLGPHNGATFCNIPRCAESQINWLTDMFRFIRDNDVQVVEPSLEAQENWTELVYETAAKTLFPQVNSWFNGDNSNVSGRKRTFLLWAGGNLSYRDKCNQVRDDGYEGFLMGYRRAK
;
A
#
# COMPACT_ATOMS: atom_id res chain seq x y z
N MET A 1 -9.19 11.87 -12.26
CA MET A 1 -7.78 12.29 -12.46
C MET A 1 -7.76 13.74 -12.90
N LEU A 2 -8.10 14.61 -11.96
CA LEU A 2 -8.34 16.02 -12.20
C LEU A 2 -7.75 16.77 -11.00
N ASN A 3 -6.74 17.57 -11.27
CA ASN A 3 -6.13 18.48 -10.31
C ASN A 3 -6.52 19.89 -10.72
N SER A 4 -7.13 20.64 -9.80
CA SER A 4 -7.56 22.01 -10.04
C SER A 4 -6.96 22.94 -9.01
N LYS A 5 -6.85 24.21 -9.37
CA LYS A 5 -6.40 25.24 -8.46
C LYS A 5 -7.49 25.46 -7.40
N ILE A 6 -7.14 25.30 -6.12
CA ILE A 6 -8.04 25.60 -5.00
C ILE A 6 -8.08 27.12 -4.80
N THR A 7 -9.27 27.71 -4.85
CA THR A 7 -9.47 29.14 -4.59
C THR A 7 -9.36 29.46 -3.10
N SER A 8 -9.16 30.74 -2.75
CA SER A 8 -9.15 31.16 -1.35
C SER A 8 -10.47 30.85 -0.64
N GLU A 9 -11.60 31.03 -1.32
CA GLU A 9 -12.93 30.74 -0.77
C GLU A 9 -13.11 29.25 -0.50
N GLU A 10 -12.80 28.40 -1.49
CA GLU A 10 -12.82 26.93 -1.32
C GLU A 10 -11.92 26.49 -0.17
N MET A 11 -10.73 27.08 -0.04
CA MET A 11 -9.82 26.77 1.05
C MET A 11 -10.39 27.16 2.42
N GLU A 12 -11.08 28.30 2.53
CA GLU A 12 -11.75 28.70 3.76
C GLU A 12 -12.92 27.76 4.10
N THR A 13 -13.71 27.33 3.11
CA THR A 13 -14.73 26.29 3.33
C THR A 13 -14.11 24.98 3.82
N ILE A 14 -13.02 24.52 3.21
CA ILE A 14 -12.30 23.31 3.63
C ILE A 14 -11.85 23.43 5.11
N LYS A 15 -11.28 24.57 5.50
CA LYS A 15 -10.83 24.81 6.89
C LYS A 15 -11.99 24.78 7.87
N GLN A 16 -13.11 25.41 7.52
CA GLN A 16 -14.32 25.42 8.36
C GLN A 16 -14.88 23.99 8.57
N SER A 17 -14.69 23.11 7.58
CA SER A 17 -15.14 21.71 7.64
C SER A 17 -14.09 20.72 8.18
N TYR A 18 -12.95 21.17 8.72
CA TYR A 18 -11.88 20.26 9.16
C TYR A 18 -12.31 19.21 10.18
N THR A 19 -13.12 19.58 11.17
CA THR A 19 -13.62 18.63 12.18
C THR A 19 -14.38 17.48 11.52
N GLU A 20 -15.29 17.80 10.59
CA GLU A 20 -16.08 16.81 9.85
C GLU A 20 -15.20 15.96 8.91
N ILE A 21 -14.26 16.60 8.20
CA ILE A 21 -13.31 15.90 7.32
C ILE A 21 -12.48 14.89 8.10
N PHE A 22 -11.95 15.29 9.26
CA PHE A 22 -11.14 14.42 10.09
C PHE A 22 -11.96 13.29 10.71
N GLU A 23 -13.19 13.55 11.15
CA GLU A 23 -14.10 12.50 11.61
C GLU A 23 -14.40 11.49 10.49
N LYS A 24 -14.70 11.97 9.28
CA LYS A 24 -14.88 11.10 8.10
C LYS A 24 -13.63 10.28 7.81
N CYS A 25 -12.44 10.87 7.81
CA CYS A 25 -11.21 10.12 7.59
C CYS A 25 -10.98 9.09 8.71
N ASN A 26 -11.24 9.46 9.96
CA ASN A 26 -11.02 8.61 11.14
C ASN A 26 -11.96 7.41 11.22
N ASN A 27 -13.14 7.52 10.60
CA ASN A 27 -14.17 6.49 10.50
C ASN A 27 -14.16 5.77 9.14
N SER A 28 -13.02 5.78 8.43
CA SER A 28 -12.85 5.15 7.12
C SER A 28 -11.81 4.02 7.16
N GLN A 29 -11.93 3.06 6.24
CA GLN A 29 -11.00 1.93 6.15
C GLN A 29 -9.60 2.33 5.66
N THR A 30 -9.48 3.45 4.94
CA THR A 30 -8.23 3.84 4.27
C THR A 30 -7.77 5.24 4.66
N GLY A 31 -8.34 5.86 5.70
CA GLY A 31 -8.02 7.23 6.11
C GLY A 31 -8.39 8.32 5.09
N HIS A 32 -9.19 7.98 4.07
CA HIS A 32 -9.70 8.90 3.05
C HIS A 32 -11.18 9.21 3.30
N GLN A 33 -11.68 10.27 2.68
CA GLN A 33 -13.09 10.68 2.81
C GLN A 33 -14.06 9.77 2.04
N TYR A 34 -13.56 8.98 1.09
CA TYR A 34 -14.37 8.07 0.29
C TYR A 34 -14.92 6.90 1.10
N ARG A 35 -15.99 6.29 0.59
CA ARG A 35 -16.66 5.13 1.22
C ARG A 35 -16.98 4.09 0.18
N THR A 36 -16.59 2.86 0.49
CA THR A 36 -16.95 1.69 -0.30
C THR A 36 -18.46 1.49 -0.29
N VAL A 37 -19.03 1.29 -1.48
CA VAL A 37 -20.45 1.03 -1.66
C VAL A 37 -20.75 -0.42 -1.28
N LYS A 38 -21.80 -0.63 -0.48
CA LYS A 38 -22.17 -1.98 0.05
C LYS A 38 -22.79 -2.92 -1.00
N GLN A 39 -23.22 -2.39 -2.13
CA GLN A 39 -23.78 -3.16 -3.24
C GLN A 39 -22.70 -4.02 -3.90
N SER A 40 -23.11 -5.18 -4.40
CA SER A 40 -22.27 -6.09 -5.19
C SER A 40 -22.17 -5.59 -6.63
N THR A 41 -20.96 -5.59 -7.20
CA THR A 41 -20.70 -5.14 -8.58
C THR A 41 -21.53 -5.92 -9.59
N ILE A 42 -21.67 -7.23 -9.37
CA ILE A 42 -22.33 -8.15 -10.29
C ILE A 42 -23.86 -8.10 -10.20
N GLU A 43 -24.41 -7.61 -9.08
CA GLU A 43 -25.86 -7.46 -8.87
C GLU A 43 -26.40 -6.15 -9.47
N VAL A 44 -25.52 -5.17 -9.72
CA VAL A 44 -25.91 -3.90 -10.34
C VAL A 44 -26.04 -4.06 -11.86
N PRO A 45 -27.14 -3.60 -12.49
CA PRO A 45 -27.29 -3.62 -13.95
C PRO A 45 -26.13 -2.92 -14.67
N ALA A 46 -25.74 -3.43 -15.84
CA ALA A 46 -24.55 -2.97 -16.55
C ALA A 46 -24.53 -1.45 -16.83
N GLU A 47 -25.66 -0.88 -17.26
CA GLU A 47 -25.77 0.55 -17.54
C GLU A 47 -25.61 1.41 -16.27
N GLN A 48 -26.27 1.02 -15.16
CA GLN A 48 -26.14 1.74 -13.88
C GLN A 48 -24.72 1.65 -13.34
N ARG A 49 -24.08 0.49 -13.48
CA ARG A 49 -22.68 0.28 -13.09
C ARG A 49 -21.74 1.16 -13.90
N LYS A 50 -21.95 1.24 -15.22
CA LYS A 50 -21.17 2.11 -16.12
C LYS A 50 -21.33 3.57 -15.73
N GLU A 51 -22.56 4.05 -15.56
CA GLU A 51 -22.84 5.43 -15.13
C GLU A 51 -22.15 5.78 -13.80
N PHE A 52 -22.21 4.86 -12.83
CA PHE A 52 -21.52 5.03 -11.55
C PHE A 52 -19.99 5.11 -11.71
N TRP A 53 -19.40 4.25 -12.55
CA TRP A 53 -17.96 4.31 -12.82
C TRP A 53 -17.54 5.54 -13.60
N GLU A 54 -18.35 6.04 -14.54
CA GLU A 54 -18.11 7.33 -15.21
C GLU A 54 -18.06 8.47 -14.19
N LYS A 55 -19.03 8.51 -13.26
CA LYS A 55 -19.04 9.48 -12.17
C LYS A 55 -17.77 9.40 -11.32
N LEU A 56 -17.39 8.19 -10.86
CA LEU A 56 -16.21 8.01 -10.03
C LEU A 56 -14.90 8.31 -10.78
N TYR A 57 -14.83 8.03 -12.08
CA TYR A 57 -13.66 8.31 -12.91
C TYR A 57 -13.46 9.82 -13.11
N ALA A 58 -14.57 10.55 -13.26
CA ALA A 58 -14.60 12.01 -13.32
C ALA A 58 -14.38 12.68 -11.94
N GLU A 59 -14.49 11.95 -10.83
CA GLU A 59 -14.26 12.52 -9.50
C GLU A 59 -12.74 12.65 -9.20
N PRO A 60 -12.29 13.76 -8.57
CA PRO A 60 -10.90 13.92 -8.17
C PRO A 60 -10.45 12.87 -7.14
N GLY A 61 -9.16 12.51 -7.20
CA GLY A 61 -8.52 11.63 -6.21
C GLY A 61 -8.86 10.14 -6.38
N TYR A 62 -8.94 9.43 -5.25
CA TYR A 62 -9.06 7.96 -5.21
C TYR A 62 -10.50 7.44 -5.18
N ALA A 63 -11.48 8.26 -5.59
CA ALA A 63 -12.90 7.89 -5.60
C ALA A 63 -13.15 6.57 -6.35
N ILE A 64 -12.63 6.45 -7.58
CA ILE A 64 -12.75 5.24 -8.42
C ILE A 64 -12.17 3.96 -7.79
N TRP A 65 -11.23 4.10 -6.85
CA TRP A 65 -10.63 2.95 -6.18
C TRP A 65 -11.33 2.62 -4.86
N ILE A 66 -11.43 3.61 -3.97
CA ILE A 66 -11.86 3.42 -2.58
C ILE A 66 -13.38 3.53 -2.45
N GLY A 67 -13.97 4.43 -3.24
CA GLY A 67 -15.41 4.71 -3.29
C GLY A 67 -16.22 3.72 -4.14
N ASN A 68 -15.61 2.63 -4.58
CA ASN A 68 -16.22 1.66 -5.48
C ASN A 68 -17.04 0.60 -4.72
N TYR A 69 -17.64 -0.35 -5.44
CA TYR A 69 -18.35 -1.49 -4.87
C TYR A 69 -17.45 -2.39 -4.01
N LYS A 70 -18.04 -3.02 -2.99
CA LYS A 70 -17.34 -3.79 -1.95
C LYS A 70 -16.49 -4.95 -2.45
N ASP A 71 -16.82 -5.51 -3.59
CA ASP A 71 -16.30 -6.76 -4.13
C ASP A 71 -15.26 -6.54 -5.24
N VAL A 72 -15.02 -5.30 -5.69
CA VAL A 72 -14.04 -5.00 -6.75
C VAL A 72 -12.63 -5.55 -6.45
N LEU A 73 -12.21 -5.58 -5.19
CA LEU A 73 -10.87 -6.08 -4.79
C LEU A 73 -10.91 -7.50 -4.20
N LEU A 74 -12.09 -8.13 -4.17
CA LEU A 74 -12.34 -9.41 -3.51
C LEU A 74 -12.79 -10.49 -4.51
N ASP A 75 -13.57 -10.11 -5.52
CA ASP A 75 -14.13 -11.00 -6.52
C ASP A 75 -13.52 -10.74 -7.90
N LYS A 76 -13.08 -11.81 -8.56
CA LYS A 76 -12.38 -11.73 -9.84
C LYS A 76 -13.29 -11.26 -10.98
N GLN A 77 -14.56 -11.66 -10.97
CA GLN A 77 -15.51 -11.24 -12.00
C GLN A 77 -15.81 -9.74 -11.87
N ALA A 78 -16.07 -9.26 -10.65
CA ALA A 78 -16.23 -7.84 -10.35
C ALA A 78 -14.99 -7.03 -10.80
N ASN A 79 -13.79 -7.51 -10.44
CA ASN A 79 -12.53 -6.86 -10.81
C ASN A 79 -12.31 -6.80 -12.33
N ASN A 80 -12.62 -7.89 -13.05
CA ASN A 80 -12.51 -7.93 -14.50
C ASN A 80 -13.42 -6.88 -15.17
N LEU A 81 -14.65 -6.69 -14.67
CA LEU A 81 -15.58 -5.73 -15.24
C LEU A 81 -15.07 -4.28 -15.13
N ILE A 82 -14.53 -3.88 -13.97
CA ILE A 82 -13.93 -2.53 -13.83
C ILE A 82 -12.62 -2.43 -14.62
N SER A 83 -11.84 -3.51 -14.72
CA SER A 83 -10.61 -3.52 -15.50
C SER A 83 -10.89 -3.25 -16.99
N GLU A 84 -11.96 -3.84 -17.53
CA GLU A 84 -12.39 -3.57 -18.91
C GLU A 84 -12.93 -2.14 -19.08
N PHE A 85 -13.68 -1.62 -18.11
CA PHE A 85 -14.10 -0.21 -18.13
C PHE A 85 -12.89 0.74 -18.20
N ILE A 86 -11.86 0.51 -17.38
CA ILE A 86 -10.63 1.31 -17.40
C ILE A 86 -9.85 1.11 -18.70
N ALA A 87 -9.79 -0.11 -19.23
CA ALA A 87 -9.19 -0.36 -20.54
C ALA A 87 -9.89 0.44 -21.65
N GLY A 88 -11.23 0.50 -21.63
CA GLY A 88 -12.03 1.38 -22.49
C GLY A 88 -11.61 2.85 -22.37
N LYS A 89 -11.46 3.37 -21.14
CA LYS A 89 -10.98 4.74 -20.91
C LYS A 89 -9.59 5.01 -21.47
N ILE A 90 -8.68 4.03 -21.43
CA ILE A 90 -7.34 4.17 -22.03
C ILE A 90 -7.46 4.26 -23.57
N ARG A 91 -8.25 3.39 -24.19
CA ARG A 91 -8.50 3.41 -25.65
C ARG A 91 -9.16 4.70 -26.12
N GLU A 92 -10.00 5.32 -25.30
CA GLU A 92 -10.61 6.62 -25.58
C GLU A 92 -9.58 7.78 -25.56
N ARG A 93 -8.52 7.66 -24.77
CA ARG A 93 -7.55 8.74 -24.51
C ARG A 93 -6.27 8.65 -25.34
N VAL A 94 -5.92 7.45 -25.83
CA VAL A 94 -4.74 7.20 -26.65
C VAL A 94 -5.17 6.94 -28.10
N THR A 95 -4.71 7.77 -29.02
CA THR A 95 -5.17 7.75 -30.43
C THR A 95 -4.61 6.58 -31.23
N ASP A 96 -3.37 6.17 -30.96
CA ASP A 96 -2.76 4.99 -31.58
C ASP A 96 -3.20 3.69 -30.87
N PRO A 97 -3.92 2.78 -31.55
CA PRO A 97 -4.46 1.58 -30.92
C PRO A 97 -3.38 0.62 -30.40
N ASP A 98 -2.23 0.53 -31.07
CA ASP A 98 -1.14 -0.36 -30.64
C ASP A 98 -0.49 0.15 -29.35
N THR A 99 -0.27 1.46 -29.25
CA THR A 99 0.20 2.10 -28.01
C THR A 99 -0.83 1.97 -26.89
N ALA A 100 -2.12 2.15 -27.19
CA ALA A 100 -3.19 1.98 -26.20
C ALA A 100 -3.19 0.56 -25.60
N GLU A 101 -3.11 -0.48 -26.43
CA GLU A 101 -3.10 -1.88 -25.96
C GLU A 101 -1.85 -2.22 -25.12
N LYS A 102 -0.69 -1.64 -25.44
CA LYS A 102 0.53 -1.80 -24.62
C LYS A 102 0.40 -1.14 -23.24
N LEU A 103 -0.36 -0.05 -23.14
CA LEU A 103 -0.61 0.67 -21.88
C LEU A 103 -1.67 -0.01 -21.00
N ILE A 104 -2.51 -0.88 -21.56
CA ILE A 104 -3.53 -1.63 -20.80
C ILE A 104 -2.90 -2.83 -20.07
N PRO A 105 -2.93 -2.87 -18.73
CA PRO A 105 -2.33 -3.97 -17.98
C PRO A 105 -3.03 -5.32 -18.27
N LYS A 106 -2.23 -6.35 -18.59
CA LYS A 106 -2.72 -7.73 -18.80
C LYS A 106 -2.30 -8.72 -17.69
N ASN A 107 -1.40 -8.29 -16.80
CA ASN A 107 -0.80 -9.15 -15.77
C ASN A 107 -1.38 -8.92 -14.36
N HIS A 108 -2.29 -7.97 -14.20
CA HIS A 108 -3.02 -7.72 -12.97
C HIS A 108 -4.30 -6.96 -13.30
N GLY A 109 -5.31 -7.12 -12.46
CA GLY A 109 -6.56 -6.36 -12.55
C GLY A 109 -6.51 -5.02 -11.83
N PHE A 110 -7.57 -4.24 -12.00
CA PHE A 110 -7.70 -2.89 -11.45
C PHE A 110 -7.52 -2.87 -9.93
N GLY A 111 -6.73 -1.92 -9.43
CA GLY A 111 -6.58 -1.69 -8.00
C GLY A 111 -5.88 -2.79 -7.20
N LEU A 112 -5.37 -3.85 -7.85
CA LEU A 112 -4.58 -4.91 -7.21
C LEU A 112 -3.10 -4.50 -6.97
N LYS A 113 -2.73 -3.35 -7.53
CA LYS A 113 -1.58 -2.54 -7.16
C LYS A 113 -2.08 -1.18 -6.69
N ARG A 114 -1.24 -0.43 -5.97
CA ARG A 114 -1.56 0.96 -5.63
C ARG A 114 -1.70 1.74 -6.94
N LEU A 115 -2.89 2.30 -7.19
CA LEU A 115 -3.17 3.00 -8.43
C LEU A 115 -2.36 4.30 -8.51
N PRO A 116 -1.53 4.49 -9.55
CA PRO A 116 -1.03 5.80 -9.88
C PRO A 116 -2.20 6.66 -10.36
N LEU A 117 -2.42 7.80 -9.72
CA LEU A 117 -3.23 8.86 -10.31
C LEU A 117 -2.34 9.66 -11.25
N GLU A 118 -2.92 10.17 -12.32
CA GLU A 118 -2.20 10.93 -13.33
C GLU A 118 -2.87 12.25 -13.68
N ASP A 119 -2.12 13.08 -14.39
CA ASP A 119 -2.58 14.29 -15.05
C ASP A 119 -2.08 14.22 -16.50
N ASN A 120 -2.97 13.86 -17.41
CA ASN A 120 -2.74 13.70 -18.84
C ASN A 120 -1.64 12.67 -19.24
N TYR A 121 -1.35 11.66 -18.41
CA TYR A 121 -0.32 10.64 -18.69
C TYR A 121 -0.60 9.86 -19.98
N TYR A 122 -1.85 9.52 -20.25
CA TYR A 122 -2.19 8.75 -21.45
C TYR A 122 -2.11 9.63 -22.71
N GLU A 123 -2.57 10.87 -22.63
CA GLU A 123 -2.52 11.85 -23.73
C GLU A 123 -1.08 12.22 -24.11
N LEU A 124 -0.10 12.07 -23.21
CA LEU A 124 1.32 12.26 -23.54
C LEU A 124 1.75 11.39 -24.73
N TYR A 125 1.21 10.17 -24.83
CA TYR A 125 1.57 9.23 -25.90
C TYR A 125 0.97 9.59 -27.26
N ASN A 126 0.10 10.60 -27.34
CA ASN A 126 -0.42 11.13 -28.60
C ASN A 126 0.52 12.17 -29.23
N ARG A 127 1.62 12.52 -28.55
CA ARG A 127 2.58 13.53 -29.02
C ARG A 127 3.65 12.88 -29.87
N ASP A 128 4.02 13.53 -30.96
CA ASP A 128 5.05 13.05 -31.89
C ASP A 128 6.43 12.81 -31.24
N ASN A 129 6.71 13.49 -30.12
CA ASN A 129 7.99 13.43 -29.41
C ASN A 129 8.01 12.45 -28.23
N VAL A 130 7.00 11.58 -28.11
CA VAL A 130 6.90 10.57 -27.04
C VAL A 130 6.81 9.19 -27.66
N HIS A 131 7.68 8.29 -27.21
CA HIS A 131 7.76 6.92 -27.75
C HIS A 131 7.65 5.91 -26.62
N LEU A 132 6.74 4.95 -26.75
CA LEU A 132 6.60 3.82 -25.83
C LEU A 132 7.44 2.65 -26.31
N VAL A 133 8.44 2.25 -25.52
CA VAL A 133 9.29 1.09 -25.78
C VAL A 133 8.92 -0.05 -24.83
N ASP A 134 8.41 -1.17 -25.36
CA ASP A 134 8.06 -2.34 -24.55
C ASP A 134 9.30 -3.20 -24.28
N ILE A 135 9.90 -2.99 -23.11
CA ILE A 135 11.10 -3.70 -22.69
C ILE A 135 10.86 -5.15 -22.24
N LYS A 136 9.60 -5.63 -22.19
CA LYS A 136 9.34 -7.05 -21.93
C LYS A 136 9.54 -7.89 -23.18
N SER A 137 9.08 -7.37 -24.33
CA SER A 137 9.29 -8.01 -25.63
C SER A 137 10.65 -7.65 -26.22
N ASN A 138 11.18 -6.45 -25.94
CA ASN A 138 12.49 -5.99 -26.40
C ASN A 138 13.40 -5.55 -25.22
N PRO A 139 13.99 -6.51 -24.46
CA PRO A 139 14.73 -6.20 -23.24
C PRO A 139 15.93 -5.26 -23.43
N ILE A 140 16.21 -4.46 -22.39
CA ILE A 140 17.43 -3.67 -22.30
C ILE A 140 18.63 -4.62 -22.17
N THR A 141 19.65 -4.43 -23.01
CA THR A 141 20.89 -5.23 -22.96
C THR A 141 21.98 -4.52 -22.18
N ARG A 142 22.10 -3.20 -22.32
CA ARG A 142 23.06 -2.36 -21.58
C ARG A 142 22.73 -0.88 -21.66
N VAL A 143 23.27 -0.12 -20.70
CA VAL A 143 23.44 1.33 -20.82
C VAL A 143 24.80 1.59 -21.46
N THR A 144 24.86 2.51 -22.41
CA THR A 144 26.07 2.90 -23.14
C THR A 144 26.49 4.32 -22.75
N ALA A 145 27.61 4.79 -23.30
CA ALA A 145 28.04 6.19 -23.12
C ALA A 145 27.08 7.19 -23.78
N THR A 146 26.30 6.77 -24.78
CA THR A 146 25.39 7.64 -25.54
C THR A 146 23.92 7.38 -25.23
N GLY A 147 23.55 6.30 -24.52
CA GLY A 147 22.17 6.04 -24.16
C GLY A 147 21.89 4.59 -23.74
N ILE A 148 20.88 3.95 -24.34
CA ILE A 148 20.40 2.61 -23.96
C ILE A 148 20.28 1.71 -25.19
N ASP A 149 20.87 0.52 -25.12
CA ASP A 149 20.67 -0.54 -26.10
C ASP A 149 19.58 -1.51 -25.61
N THR A 150 18.62 -1.82 -26.48
CA THR A 150 17.74 -2.98 -26.35
C THR A 150 18.24 -4.12 -27.25
N VAL A 151 17.50 -5.23 -27.34
CA VAL A 151 17.86 -6.33 -28.25
C VAL A 151 17.72 -5.91 -29.72
N GLU A 152 16.73 -5.06 -30.03
CA GLU A 152 16.38 -4.70 -31.40
C GLU A 152 16.87 -3.31 -31.83
N ALA A 153 17.18 -2.41 -30.89
CA ALA A 153 17.50 -1.01 -31.21
C ALA A 153 18.48 -0.37 -30.22
N ALA A 154 19.10 0.75 -30.64
CA ALA A 154 19.87 1.64 -29.78
C ALA A 154 19.16 3.00 -29.71
N TYR A 155 19.09 3.55 -28.51
CA TYR A 155 18.46 4.84 -28.24
C TYR A 155 19.53 5.79 -27.68
N ASP A 156 19.95 6.77 -28.47
CA ASP A 156 20.82 7.84 -28.00
C ASP A 156 20.01 8.81 -27.13
N LEU A 157 20.49 9.08 -25.92
CA LEU A 157 19.82 9.83 -24.86
C LEU A 157 20.83 10.69 -24.10
N ASP A 158 20.50 11.97 -23.91
CA ASP A 158 21.30 12.87 -23.08
C ASP A 158 21.08 12.65 -21.57
N VAL A 159 19.89 12.14 -21.19
CA VAL A 159 19.46 11.98 -19.80
C VAL A 159 18.71 10.67 -19.63
N ILE A 160 19.01 9.95 -18.55
CA ILE A 160 18.29 8.74 -18.12
C ILE A 160 17.67 9.00 -16.74
N VAL A 161 16.37 8.78 -16.63
CA VAL A 161 15.63 8.91 -15.36
C VAL A 161 15.23 7.52 -14.85
N TYR A 162 15.73 7.14 -13.67
CA TYR A 162 15.41 5.87 -13.03
C TYR A 162 14.13 5.96 -12.18
N ALA A 163 12.98 5.72 -12.80
CA ALA A 163 11.69 5.60 -12.12
C ALA A 163 11.40 4.15 -11.64
N THR A 164 12.40 3.49 -11.06
CA THR A 164 12.41 2.02 -10.80
C THR A 164 11.84 1.60 -9.44
N GLY A 165 11.20 2.52 -8.72
CA GLY A 165 10.56 2.25 -7.43
C GLY A 165 11.54 2.02 -6.27
N PHE A 166 11.09 1.28 -5.27
CA PHE A 166 11.79 1.12 -4.00
C PHE A 166 11.81 -0.34 -3.54
N ASP A 167 12.81 -0.66 -2.73
CA ASP A 167 12.73 -1.77 -1.81
C ASP A 167 11.79 -1.40 -0.64
N ALA A 168 10.50 -1.67 -0.84
CA ALA A 168 9.41 -1.19 0.00
C ALA A 168 9.32 -1.92 1.35
N VAL A 169 8.89 -1.15 2.37
CA VAL A 169 8.57 -1.60 3.74
C VAL A 169 9.77 -2.11 4.55
N THR A 170 10.39 -3.22 4.14
CA THR A 170 11.49 -3.85 4.90
C THR A 170 12.86 -3.30 4.53
N GLY A 171 13.03 -2.78 3.31
CA GLY A 171 14.34 -2.44 2.76
C GLY A 171 15.17 -1.47 3.59
N SER A 172 14.55 -0.42 4.12
CA SER A 172 15.26 0.55 4.98
C SER A 172 15.78 -0.10 6.27
N LEU A 173 15.00 -1.01 6.88
CA LEU A 173 15.37 -1.70 8.11
C LEU A 173 16.47 -2.75 7.86
N LEU A 174 16.35 -3.51 6.76
CA LEU A 174 17.31 -4.58 6.44
C LEU A 174 18.70 -4.07 6.07
N ARG A 175 18.83 -2.79 5.69
CA ARG A 175 20.12 -2.14 5.39
C ARG A 175 20.86 -1.62 6.63
N MET A 176 20.24 -1.63 7.81
CA MET A 176 20.82 -1.03 9.04
C MET A 176 21.64 -2.00 9.90
N ASP A 177 21.73 -3.29 9.53
CA ASP A 177 22.36 -4.36 10.33
C ASP A 177 21.84 -4.44 11.77
N ILE A 178 20.51 -4.40 11.93
CA ILE A 178 19.84 -4.47 13.25
C ILE A 178 20.08 -5.84 13.89
N VAL A 179 20.62 -5.84 15.11
CA VAL A 179 20.95 -7.04 15.90
C VAL A 179 20.12 -7.06 17.19
N GLY A 180 19.43 -8.18 17.41
CA GLY A 180 18.63 -8.45 18.61
C GLY A 180 19.38 -9.29 19.64
N LYS A 181 18.61 -9.98 20.49
CA LYS A 181 19.15 -10.89 21.51
C LYS A 181 20.00 -11.99 20.89
N ASN A 182 21.02 -12.42 21.63
CA ASN A 182 21.93 -13.50 21.25
C ASN A 182 22.63 -13.30 19.88
N GLY A 183 22.76 -12.05 19.42
CA GLY A 183 23.42 -11.74 18.15
C GLY A 183 22.58 -12.02 16.89
N VAL A 184 21.30 -12.33 17.04
CA VAL A 184 20.40 -12.62 15.92
C VAL A 184 20.13 -11.35 15.10
N LYS A 185 20.31 -11.40 13.78
CA LYS A 185 20.06 -10.25 12.90
C LYS A 185 18.62 -10.22 12.40
N LEU A 186 18.03 -9.02 12.29
CA LEU A 186 16.65 -8.84 11.80
C LEU A 186 16.46 -9.43 10.39
N LYS A 187 17.46 -9.28 9.52
CA LYS A 187 17.46 -9.84 8.17
C LYS A 187 17.34 -11.37 8.15
N ASP A 188 17.86 -12.05 9.17
CA ASP A 188 17.83 -13.51 9.24
C ASP A 188 16.44 -13.97 9.72
N VAL A 189 15.86 -13.25 10.70
CA VAL A 189 14.49 -13.49 11.18
C VAL A 189 13.44 -13.26 10.08
N TRP A 190 13.65 -12.26 9.23
CA TRP A 190 12.73 -11.93 8.13
C TRP A 190 13.08 -12.59 6.78
N SER A 191 14.01 -13.56 6.76
CA SER A 191 14.43 -14.23 5.52
C SER A 191 13.29 -14.93 4.79
N ASP A 192 12.31 -15.47 5.53
CA ASP A 192 11.11 -16.12 5.02
C ASP A 192 9.88 -15.20 4.93
N GLY A 193 10.08 -13.90 5.10
CA GLY A 193 9.03 -12.90 5.20
C GLY A 193 8.99 -12.23 6.58
N PRO A 194 8.43 -11.01 6.68
CA PRO A 194 8.36 -10.32 7.96
C PRO A 194 7.46 -11.08 8.93
N GLN A 195 7.85 -11.08 10.20
CA GLN A 195 7.04 -11.53 11.33
C GLN A 195 7.01 -10.39 12.33
N THR A 196 5.83 -10.02 12.78
CA THR A 196 5.64 -8.88 13.68
C THR A 196 4.49 -9.14 14.64
N TYR A 197 4.44 -8.41 15.74
CA TYR A 197 3.23 -8.27 16.53
C TYR A 197 2.66 -6.86 16.33
N LEU A 198 1.38 -6.78 15.93
CA LEU A 198 0.66 -5.55 15.58
C LEU A 198 1.34 -4.67 14.50
N GLY A 199 2.32 -5.21 13.77
CA GLY A 199 3.17 -4.42 12.87
C GLY A 199 4.03 -3.37 13.59
N LEU A 200 4.27 -3.56 14.89
CA LEU A 200 4.93 -2.61 15.78
C LEU A 200 6.23 -3.12 16.39
N GLN A 201 6.31 -4.41 16.71
CA GLN A 201 7.51 -5.02 17.27
C GLN A 201 7.80 -6.38 16.64
N VAL A 202 9.04 -6.86 16.83
CA VAL A 202 9.52 -8.17 16.40
C VAL A 202 10.12 -8.89 17.60
N ARG A 203 9.74 -10.14 17.80
CA ARG A 203 10.35 -11.02 18.78
C ARG A 203 11.84 -11.19 18.49
N GLY A 204 12.65 -11.18 19.53
CA GLY A 204 14.10 -11.14 19.48
C GLY A 204 14.68 -9.74 19.64
N PHE A 205 13.86 -8.69 19.49
CA PHE A 205 14.30 -7.29 19.45
C PHE A 205 13.57 -6.46 20.52
N PRO A 206 13.92 -6.63 21.81
CA PRO A 206 13.26 -5.91 22.89
C PRO A 206 13.42 -4.40 22.76
N ASN A 207 12.38 -3.64 23.10
CA ASN A 207 12.30 -2.18 23.03
C ASN A 207 12.57 -1.60 21.62
N PHE A 208 12.55 -2.43 20.58
CA PHE A 208 12.65 -2.00 19.19
C PHE A 208 11.26 -1.91 18.57
N PHE A 209 10.90 -0.70 18.14
CA PHE A 209 9.59 -0.40 17.58
C PHE A 209 9.71 0.05 16.11
N THR A 210 8.84 -0.46 15.25
CA THR A 210 8.75 -0.06 13.85
C THR A 210 7.49 0.75 13.61
N VAL A 211 7.66 2.00 13.18
CA VAL A 211 6.55 2.85 12.69
C VAL A 211 6.48 2.67 11.17
N LEU A 212 5.28 2.47 10.63
CA LEU A 212 5.07 2.15 9.22
C LEU A 212 5.87 0.91 8.72
N GLY A 213 6.17 -0.05 9.63
CA GLY A 213 6.88 -1.30 9.33
C GLY A 213 5.97 -2.42 8.76
N PRO A 214 6.45 -3.64 8.55
CA PRO A 214 5.59 -4.71 8.00
C PRO A 214 4.33 -4.98 8.83
N HIS A 215 3.26 -5.43 8.16
CA HIS A 215 1.97 -5.81 8.74
C HIS A 215 1.21 -4.69 9.48
N ASN A 216 1.59 -3.43 9.26
CA ASN A 216 0.85 -2.28 9.78
C ASN A 216 -0.35 -1.91 8.87
N GLY A 217 -1.37 -1.25 9.44
CA GLY A 217 -2.58 -0.80 8.74
C GLY A 217 -2.46 0.50 7.91
N ALA A 218 -1.35 1.22 7.99
CA ALA A 218 -1.17 2.54 7.37
C ALA A 218 -0.74 2.49 5.89
N THR A 219 -0.19 1.38 5.40
CA THR A 219 0.39 1.36 4.04
C THR A 219 -0.64 1.44 2.91
N PHE A 220 -1.83 0.87 3.11
CA PHE A 220 -3.01 1.03 2.24
C PHE A 220 -3.84 2.29 2.55
N CYS A 221 -3.37 3.09 3.49
CA CYS A 221 -4.09 4.24 4.00
C CYS A 221 -3.50 5.55 3.49
N ASN A 222 -4.25 6.63 3.70
CA ASN A 222 -3.71 7.98 3.83
C ASN A 222 -2.72 8.01 5.01
N ILE A 223 -1.43 7.86 4.70
CA ILE A 223 -0.36 7.57 5.66
C ILE A 223 -0.41 8.50 6.88
N PRO A 224 -0.47 9.84 6.76
CA PRO A 224 -0.56 10.72 7.93
C PRO A 224 -1.68 10.34 8.91
N ARG A 225 -2.90 10.08 8.41
CA ARG A 225 -4.06 9.75 9.26
C ARG A 225 -3.91 8.41 9.97
N CYS A 226 -3.32 7.42 9.30
CA CYS A 226 -3.14 6.10 9.91
C CYS A 226 -1.88 6.03 10.80
N ALA A 227 -0.82 6.76 10.44
CA ALA A 227 0.37 6.89 11.26
C ALA A 227 0.05 7.53 12.62
N GLU A 228 -0.84 8.53 12.66
CA GLU A 228 -1.31 9.12 13.92
C GLU A 228 -1.86 8.08 14.90
N SER A 229 -2.68 7.13 14.44
CA SER A 229 -3.22 6.08 15.33
C SER A 229 -2.10 5.20 15.89
N GLN A 230 -1.13 4.85 15.05
CA GLN A 230 0.03 4.06 15.44
C GLN A 230 0.92 4.81 16.46
N ILE A 231 1.19 6.09 16.21
CA ILE A 231 2.00 6.95 17.08
C ILE A 231 1.30 7.23 18.41
N ASN A 232 -0.01 7.46 18.41
CA ASN A 232 -0.78 7.67 19.64
C ASN A 232 -0.75 6.41 20.51
N TRP A 233 -0.95 5.23 19.89
CA TRP A 233 -0.86 3.96 20.60
C TRP A 233 0.53 3.72 21.21
N LEU A 234 1.59 3.98 20.45
CA LEU A 234 2.97 3.88 20.96
C LEU A 234 3.25 4.90 22.07
N THR A 235 2.68 6.10 21.97
CA THR A 235 2.78 7.12 23.01
C THR A 235 2.16 6.65 24.32
N ASP A 236 0.97 6.03 24.25
CA ASP A 236 0.31 5.42 25.41
C ASP A 236 1.16 4.27 26.00
N MET A 237 1.75 3.44 25.13
CA MET A 237 2.65 2.36 25.55
C MET A 237 3.91 2.90 26.25
N PHE A 238 4.52 3.96 25.72
CA PHE A 238 5.71 4.56 26.34
C PHE A 238 5.39 5.22 27.68
N ARG A 239 4.20 5.82 27.82
CA ARG A 239 3.70 6.30 29.13
C ARG A 239 3.54 5.13 30.09
N PHE A 240 2.91 4.04 29.67
CA PHE A 240 2.76 2.85 30.49
C PHE A 240 4.11 2.27 30.93
N ILE A 241 5.07 2.13 30.01
CA ILE A 241 6.42 1.64 30.29
C ILE A 241 7.09 2.50 31.36
N ARG A 242 7.03 3.83 31.21
CA ARG A 242 7.60 4.79 32.16
C ARG A 242 6.91 4.71 33.52
N ASP A 243 5.59 4.73 33.55
CA ASP A 243 4.81 4.86 34.78
C ASP A 243 4.81 3.56 35.61
N ASN A 244 5.16 2.42 35.00
CA ASN A 244 5.24 1.11 35.65
C ASN A 244 6.69 0.57 35.76
N ASP A 245 7.71 1.41 35.52
CA ASP A 245 9.13 1.02 35.59
C ASP A 245 9.50 -0.22 34.76
N VAL A 246 8.82 -0.42 33.62
CA VAL A 246 9.13 -1.50 32.69
C VAL A 246 10.45 -1.20 31.99
N GLN A 247 11.37 -2.17 32.00
CA GLN A 247 12.70 -2.03 31.39
C GLN A 247 12.80 -2.72 30.04
N VAL A 248 12.01 -3.78 29.83
CA VAL A 248 12.03 -4.59 28.62
C VAL A 248 10.59 -4.84 28.19
N VAL A 249 10.29 -4.56 26.93
CA VAL A 249 9.07 -5.01 26.28
C VAL A 249 9.39 -5.70 24.97
N GLU A 250 8.78 -6.85 24.74
CA GLU A 250 8.96 -7.68 23.55
C GLU A 250 7.72 -8.55 23.35
N PRO A 251 7.28 -8.85 22.12
CA PRO A 251 6.18 -9.77 21.92
C PRO A 251 6.53 -11.22 22.33
N SER A 252 5.52 -11.93 22.83
CA SER A 252 5.57 -13.39 22.94
C SER A 252 5.66 -14.03 21.55
N LEU A 253 6.10 -15.29 21.49
CA LEU A 253 6.17 -16.03 20.23
C LEU A 253 4.77 -16.18 19.63
N GLU A 254 3.84 -16.67 20.44
CA GLU A 254 2.44 -16.90 20.08
C GLU A 254 1.76 -15.62 19.57
N ALA A 255 1.95 -14.48 20.24
CA ALA A 255 1.33 -13.22 19.82
C ALA A 255 1.83 -12.77 18.44
N GLN A 256 3.13 -12.90 18.17
CA GLN A 256 3.72 -12.59 16.86
C GLN A 256 3.23 -13.55 15.77
N GLU A 257 3.20 -14.85 16.05
CA GLU A 257 2.75 -15.88 15.10
C GLU A 257 1.28 -15.68 14.76
N ASN A 258 0.41 -15.55 15.77
CA ASN A 258 -1.03 -15.33 15.58
C ASN A 258 -1.32 -14.03 14.81
N TRP A 259 -0.59 -12.95 15.06
CA TRP A 259 -0.75 -11.72 14.28
C TRP A 259 -0.31 -11.89 12.82
N THR A 260 0.83 -12.54 12.60
CA THR A 260 1.36 -12.78 11.26
C THR A 260 0.43 -13.70 10.45
N GLU A 261 -0.10 -14.75 11.08
CA GLU A 261 -1.10 -15.63 10.47
C GLU A 261 -2.38 -14.86 10.12
N LEU A 262 -2.92 -14.07 11.06
CA LEU A 262 -4.10 -13.26 10.82
C LEU A 262 -3.92 -12.28 9.65
N VAL A 263 -2.72 -11.70 9.50
CA VAL A 263 -2.38 -10.85 8.35
C VAL A 263 -2.50 -11.62 7.04
N TYR A 264 -1.94 -12.83 6.98
CA TYR A 264 -1.98 -13.66 5.78
C TYR A 264 -3.39 -14.18 5.48
N GLU A 265 -4.13 -14.64 6.48
CA GLU A 265 -5.53 -15.06 6.33
C GLU A 265 -6.42 -13.92 5.83
N THR A 266 -6.20 -12.71 6.33
CA THR A 266 -6.94 -11.52 5.91
C THR A 266 -6.60 -11.16 4.47
N ALA A 267 -5.32 -11.20 4.10
CA ALA A 267 -4.88 -10.95 2.75
C ALA A 267 -5.42 -11.99 1.76
N ALA A 268 -5.47 -13.27 2.15
CA ALA A 268 -5.93 -14.38 1.30
C ALA A 268 -7.41 -14.26 0.88
N LYS A 269 -8.21 -13.50 1.62
CA LYS A 269 -9.61 -13.16 1.28
C LYS A 269 -9.72 -12.08 0.20
N THR A 270 -8.61 -11.50 -0.23
CA THR A 270 -8.54 -10.46 -1.26
C THR A 270 -7.84 -10.97 -2.51
N LEU A 271 -7.88 -10.18 -3.59
CA LEU A 271 -7.14 -10.47 -4.81
C LEU A 271 -5.67 -9.99 -4.76
N PHE A 272 -5.24 -9.24 -3.74
CA PHE A 272 -3.88 -8.69 -3.67
C PHE A 272 -2.77 -9.77 -3.70
N PRO A 273 -2.89 -10.90 -2.99
CA PRO A 273 -1.86 -11.94 -3.00
C PRO A 273 -1.78 -12.74 -4.29
N GLN A 274 -2.62 -12.46 -5.29
CA GLN A 274 -2.64 -13.18 -6.56
C GLN A 274 -1.79 -12.51 -7.66
N VAL A 275 -1.27 -11.30 -7.41
CA VAL A 275 -0.52 -10.52 -8.41
C VAL A 275 0.89 -10.17 -7.95
N ASN A 276 1.80 -9.95 -8.90
CA ASN A 276 3.16 -9.48 -8.61
C ASN A 276 3.15 -7.98 -8.33
N SER A 277 3.33 -7.60 -7.07
CA SER A 277 3.35 -6.21 -6.60
C SER A 277 4.24 -6.09 -5.37
N TRP A 278 4.72 -4.88 -5.09
CA TRP A 278 5.52 -4.62 -3.90
C TRP A 278 4.76 -4.91 -2.60
N PHE A 279 3.42 -4.99 -2.62
CA PHE A 279 2.63 -5.46 -1.47
C PHE A 279 2.99 -6.89 -1.06
N ASN A 280 3.45 -7.70 -2.02
CA ASN A 280 3.85 -9.10 -1.85
C ASN A 280 5.38 -9.27 -1.75
N GLY A 281 6.12 -8.18 -1.55
CA GLY A 281 7.58 -8.19 -1.57
C GLY A 281 8.20 -8.41 -2.96
N ASP A 282 7.39 -8.40 -4.02
CA ASP A 282 7.87 -8.54 -5.39
C ASP A 282 8.66 -7.28 -5.81
N ASN A 283 9.93 -7.49 -6.13
CA ASN A 283 10.82 -6.48 -6.68
C ASN A 283 11.93 -7.19 -7.47
N SER A 284 11.89 -7.11 -8.80
CA SER A 284 12.87 -7.73 -9.69
C SER A 284 14.30 -7.19 -9.50
N ASN A 285 14.46 -6.03 -8.87
CA ASN A 285 15.76 -5.43 -8.59
C ASN A 285 16.41 -5.98 -7.30
N VAL A 286 15.72 -6.84 -6.54
CA VAL A 286 16.22 -7.40 -5.27
C VAL A 286 16.17 -8.93 -5.32
N SER A 287 17.33 -9.57 -5.38
CA SER A 287 17.45 -11.03 -5.42
C SER A 287 17.15 -11.68 -4.07
N GLY A 288 16.69 -12.94 -4.10
CA GLY A 288 16.59 -13.81 -2.91
C GLY A 288 15.41 -13.50 -1.98
N ARG A 289 14.48 -12.63 -2.38
CA ARG A 289 13.28 -12.37 -1.59
C ARG A 289 12.18 -13.40 -1.85
N LYS A 290 11.66 -13.93 -0.76
CA LYS A 290 10.44 -14.72 -0.78
C LYS A 290 9.24 -13.80 -0.95
N ARG A 291 8.28 -14.24 -1.77
CA ARG A 291 7.02 -13.53 -2.00
C ARG A 291 6.09 -13.74 -0.81
N THR A 292 5.92 -12.72 0.01
CA THR A 292 5.04 -12.71 1.19
C THR A 292 4.29 -11.40 1.29
N PHE A 293 3.04 -11.44 1.73
CA PHE A 293 2.26 -10.21 1.90
C PHE A 293 2.86 -9.36 3.02
N LEU A 294 3.20 -8.11 2.75
CA LEU A 294 3.94 -7.25 3.67
C LEU A 294 3.03 -6.37 4.55
N LEU A 295 1.73 -6.34 4.30
CA LEU A 295 0.82 -5.28 4.74
C LEU A 295 -0.39 -5.84 5.49
N TRP A 296 -1.13 -5.00 6.23
CA TRP A 296 -2.43 -5.38 6.77
C TRP A 296 -3.56 -5.03 5.78
N ALA A 297 -4.32 -6.03 5.32
CA ALA A 297 -5.43 -5.84 4.38
C ALA A 297 -6.80 -5.62 5.04
N GLY A 298 -6.90 -5.71 6.37
CA GLY A 298 -8.19 -5.61 7.08
C GLY A 298 -8.75 -4.20 7.21
N GLY A 299 -8.03 -3.18 6.75
CA GLY A 299 -8.39 -1.77 6.89
C GLY A 299 -8.01 -1.15 8.23
N ASN A 300 -8.00 0.18 8.29
CA ASN A 300 -7.53 0.95 9.43
C ASN A 300 -8.40 0.79 10.68
N LEU A 301 -9.72 0.64 10.50
CA LEU A 301 -10.64 0.52 11.64
C LEU A 301 -10.35 -0.76 12.43
N SER A 302 -10.32 -1.91 11.74
CA SER A 302 -10.01 -3.20 12.38
C SER A 302 -8.60 -3.24 12.97
N TYR A 303 -7.63 -2.60 12.31
CA TYR A 303 -6.26 -2.48 12.84
C TYR A 303 -6.24 -1.71 14.15
N ARG A 304 -6.89 -0.54 14.19
CA ARG A 304 -6.98 0.29 15.38
C ARG A 304 -7.73 -0.40 16.50
N ASP A 305 -8.83 -1.07 16.19
CA ASP A 305 -9.62 -1.80 17.18
C ASP A 305 -8.78 -2.92 17.82
N LYS A 306 -8.01 -3.66 17.02
CA LYS A 306 -7.11 -4.70 17.57
C LYS A 306 -5.99 -4.10 18.42
N CYS A 307 -5.37 -3.00 18.00
CA CYS A 307 -4.34 -2.34 18.79
C CYS A 307 -4.92 -1.82 20.12
N ASN A 308 -6.05 -1.13 20.07
CA ASN A 308 -6.71 -0.60 21.26
C ASN A 308 -7.12 -1.72 22.22
N GLN A 309 -7.68 -2.82 21.72
CA GLN A 309 -8.00 -3.99 22.54
C GLN A 309 -6.76 -4.49 23.29
N VAL A 310 -5.63 -4.66 22.60
CA VAL A 310 -4.38 -5.08 23.23
C VAL A 310 -3.93 -4.10 24.32
N ARG A 311 -4.03 -2.79 24.08
CA ARG A 311 -3.72 -1.77 25.11
C ARG A 311 -4.65 -1.89 26.31
N ASP A 312 -5.95 -1.98 26.06
CA ASP A 312 -7.00 -1.98 27.09
C ASP A 312 -6.93 -3.26 27.94
N ASP A 313 -6.45 -4.37 27.36
CA ASP A 313 -6.14 -5.63 28.06
C ASP A 313 -4.74 -5.64 28.70
N GLY A 314 -4.15 -4.47 28.95
CA GLY A 314 -2.86 -4.35 29.65
C GLY A 314 -1.65 -4.74 28.80
N TYR A 315 -1.70 -4.47 27.49
CA TYR A 315 -0.70 -4.85 26.49
C TYR A 315 -0.55 -6.37 26.37
N GLU A 316 -1.67 -7.08 26.28
CA GLU A 316 -1.72 -8.53 26.08
C GLU A 316 -0.79 -8.98 24.92
N GLY A 317 -0.09 -10.09 25.11
CA GLY A 317 0.86 -10.63 24.15
C GLY A 317 2.26 -10.00 24.20
N PHE A 318 2.45 -8.89 24.92
CA PHE A 318 3.78 -8.38 25.22
C PHE A 318 4.32 -8.97 26.53
N LEU A 319 5.55 -9.49 26.49
CA LEU A 319 6.33 -9.86 27.65
C LEU A 319 7.00 -8.61 28.23
N MET A 320 6.75 -8.34 29.51
CA MET A 320 7.26 -7.16 30.21
C MET A 320 8.26 -7.56 31.30
N GLY A 321 9.48 -7.05 31.20
CA GLY A 321 10.52 -7.17 32.22
C GLY A 321 10.56 -5.92 33.10
N TYR A 322 10.28 -6.08 34.38
CA TYR A 322 10.26 -4.97 35.35
C TYR A 322 11.60 -4.80 36.05
N ARG A 323 11.92 -3.58 36.46
CA ARG A 323 13.08 -3.33 37.34
C ARG A 323 12.85 -4.09 38.65
N ARG A 324 13.79 -4.95 39.05
CA ARG A 324 13.75 -5.57 40.39
C ARG A 324 13.81 -4.46 41.45
N ALA A 325 12.92 -4.53 42.44
CA ALA A 325 13.03 -3.69 43.62
C ALA A 325 14.43 -3.89 44.25
N LYS A 326 15.10 -2.79 44.58
CA LYS A 326 16.41 -2.79 45.23
C LYS A 326 16.33 -3.35 46.64
#